data_AF-A0AA35Z407-F1
#
_entry.id   AF-A0AA35Z407-F1
#
_cell.length_a   1.000
_cell.length_b   1.000
_cell.length_c   1.000
_cell.angle_alpha   90.00
_cell.angle_beta   90.00
_cell.angle_gamma   90.00
#
_symmetry.space_group_name_H-M   'P 1'
#
loop_
_entity.id
_entity.type
_entity.pdbx_description
1 polymer ?
#
loop_
_entity_poly.entity_id
_entity_poly.type
_entity_poly.pdbx_seq_one_letter_code
_entity_poly.pdbx_strand_id
1 'polypeptide(L)'
;MKKSEPPKTSKPADGTDFISSMPDAILLLILSRVPSTEEAIRSSILSRRWRNLWTAIPSLYLDTTGDIEMPNCLVISPSLESLRLSLGHHGLRLPNIMGFPALRVLDLTSVDLLEDGNLVKAFLESCPLLEDLTLDDCVLCKLDLLCISCLKLKKLSIVNTYDDNDDDGDSLKKAEIEPKSEGNNMSVLFPGISGVEYLCIDPYFFIKCIYAAIDPGLPNLKTLVLSTTMDAFTMDNFNRILKYYPKLESLKLIIEQDFHGSDGTEYGWLDEDETREILSIDLKRVEFFEFNGEKPKVVIKWFDDILNMYFNWGELPFKFVENEAFVEYTNALNAKVVLPSRHTISRNVSKFYIEERTKMLQFLSNPKTAIHLTTDTWTSSCQRTTYMVVTAHFIDENWMMHKRIINFREIDSHKGEDMGRELLDCIRGWGMKNVMTITLDNAATNDKAMDFLVKKLPNLYEGGKHFQVRCMAHILNLIVKDGLKYQNYHVECIQKAVRYIRLSPQRINKFKKAMKDCGLQTKKFLCGDTPTRWNSTELDFRVIEVRI
;
A
#
# COMPACT_ATOMS: atom_id res chain seq x y z
N MET A 1 47.28 -67.67 -43.36
CA MET A 1 45.84 -67.81 -43.07
C MET A 1 45.65 -68.51 -41.74
N LYS A 2 45.24 -67.77 -40.72
CA LYS A 2 44.16 -68.07 -39.75
C LYS A 2 44.25 -67.00 -38.65
N LYS A 3 43.27 -66.10 -38.65
CA LYS A 3 43.05 -65.09 -37.62
C LYS A 3 42.74 -65.82 -36.30
N SER A 4 43.44 -65.47 -35.23
CA SER A 4 43.02 -65.78 -33.87
C SER A 4 41.85 -64.88 -33.48
N GLU A 5 40.76 -65.49 -33.01
CA GLU A 5 39.55 -64.80 -32.55
C GLU A 5 39.85 -63.85 -31.37
N PRO A 6 39.17 -62.71 -31.27
CA PRO A 6 39.18 -61.90 -30.04
C PRO A 6 38.29 -62.56 -28.96
N PRO A 7 38.55 -62.28 -27.67
CA PRO A 7 37.83 -62.91 -26.58
C PRO A 7 36.35 -62.52 -26.59
N LYS A 8 35.50 -63.51 -26.28
CA LYS A 8 34.04 -63.39 -26.21
C LYS A 8 33.64 -62.22 -25.32
N THR A 9 32.86 -61.30 -25.89
CA THR A 9 32.12 -60.30 -25.14
C THR A 9 31.16 -61.03 -24.19
N SER A 10 31.38 -60.86 -22.88
CA SER A 10 30.41 -61.25 -21.87
C SER A 10 29.11 -60.49 -22.12
N LYS A 11 27.99 -61.20 -22.17
CA LYS A 11 26.65 -60.60 -22.15
C LYS A 11 26.55 -59.58 -21.02
N PRO A 12 25.91 -58.41 -21.22
CA PRO A 12 25.68 -57.48 -20.13
C PRO A 12 24.77 -58.20 -19.12
N ALA A 13 25.21 -58.22 -17.87
CA ALA A 13 24.35 -58.66 -16.77
C ALA A 13 23.10 -57.77 -16.77
N ASP A 14 21.95 -58.42 -16.65
CA ASP A 14 20.64 -57.80 -16.51
C ASP A 14 20.67 -56.89 -15.28
N GLY A 15 20.66 -55.57 -15.51
CA GLY A 15 20.90 -54.55 -14.48
C GLY A 15 21.90 -53.44 -14.84
N THR A 16 21.99 -53.02 -16.11
CA THR A 16 22.81 -51.86 -16.50
C THR A 16 22.36 -50.61 -15.76
N ASP A 17 23.19 -50.17 -14.81
CA ASP A 17 23.06 -48.87 -14.13
C ASP A 17 23.32 -47.74 -15.14
N PHE A 18 22.24 -47.26 -15.75
CA PHE A 18 22.27 -46.14 -16.70
C PHE A 18 22.75 -44.84 -16.03
N ILE A 19 22.51 -44.69 -14.72
CA ILE A 19 22.90 -43.51 -13.95
C ILE A 19 24.43 -43.50 -13.77
N SER A 20 25.04 -44.64 -13.42
CA SER A 20 26.50 -44.75 -13.30
C SER A 20 27.28 -44.59 -14.60
N SER A 21 26.63 -44.66 -15.77
CA SER A 21 27.28 -44.45 -17.07
C SER A 21 27.13 -43.03 -17.65
N MET A 22 26.35 -42.15 -17.02
CA MET A 22 26.16 -40.77 -17.49
C MET A 22 27.44 -39.92 -17.32
N PRO A 23 27.70 -38.91 -18.16
CA PRO A 23 28.77 -37.93 -17.94
C PRO A 23 28.56 -37.10 -16.66
N ASP A 24 29.66 -36.69 -16.00
CA ASP A 24 29.60 -35.90 -14.76
C ASP A 24 28.77 -34.61 -14.93
N ALA A 25 28.84 -33.94 -16.09
CA ALA A 25 28.02 -32.76 -16.37
C ALA A 25 26.51 -32.99 -16.24
N ILE A 26 26.02 -34.18 -16.62
CA ILE A 26 24.61 -34.55 -16.46
C ILE A 26 24.31 -34.90 -15.00
N LEU A 27 25.22 -35.60 -14.33
CA LEU A 27 25.07 -35.92 -12.90
C LEU A 27 25.02 -34.66 -12.03
N LEU A 28 25.86 -33.67 -12.33
CA LEU A 28 25.86 -32.37 -11.67
C LEU A 28 24.57 -31.58 -11.97
N LEU A 29 24.05 -31.66 -13.20
CA LEU A 29 22.75 -31.08 -13.52
C LEU A 29 21.63 -31.73 -12.71
N ILE A 30 21.64 -33.07 -12.57
CA ILE A 30 20.67 -33.79 -11.74
C ILE A 30 20.79 -33.36 -10.28
N LEU A 31 22.00 -33.38 -9.71
CA LEU A 31 22.26 -32.99 -8.32
C LEU A 31 21.89 -31.52 -8.05
N SER A 32 22.08 -30.62 -9.03
CA SER A 32 21.65 -29.21 -8.91
C SER A 32 20.12 -29.01 -8.86
N ARG A 33 19.35 -30.05 -9.20
CA ARG A 33 17.88 -30.04 -9.18
C ARG A 33 17.30 -30.86 -8.03
N VAL A 34 18.14 -31.43 -7.18
CA VAL A 34 17.70 -32.12 -5.97
C VAL A 34 17.20 -31.06 -4.96
N PRO A 35 16.08 -31.30 -4.26
CA PRO A 35 15.43 -30.34 -3.36
C PRO A 35 16.33 -29.73 -2.28
N SER A 36 17.31 -30.49 -1.76
CA SER A 36 18.22 -30.02 -0.71
C SER A 36 19.67 -30.46 -0.94
N THR A 37 20.60 -29.67 -0.41
CA THR A 37 22.02 -30.02 -0.39
C THR A 37 22.26 -31.30 0.42
N GLU A 38 21.49 -31.55 1.48
CA GLU A 38 21.58 -32.79 2.25
C GLU A 38 21.29 -34.02 1.38
N GLU A 39 20.25 -33.98 0.55
CA GLU A 39 19.93 -35.06 -0.38
C GLU A 39 20.99 -35.23 -1.46
N ALA A 40 21.59 -34.13 -1.94
CA ALA A 40 22.72 -34.20 -2.86
C ALA A 40 23.95 -34.85 -2.20
N ILE A 41 24.25 -34.53 -0.93
CA ILE A 41 25.32 -35.15 -0.15
C ILE A 41 25.03 -36.63 0.11
N ARG A 42 23.77 -37.01 0.37
CA ARG A 42 23.37 -38.43 0.54
C ARG A 42 23.67 -39.26 -0.71
N SER A 43 23.77 -38.67 -1.90
CA SER A 43 24.22 -39.41 -3.09
C SER A 43 25.67 -39.93 -2.98
N SER A 44 26.49 -39.38 -2.07
CA SER A 44 27.88 -39.76 -1.85
C SER A 44 28.09 -41.23 -1.46
N ILE A 45 27.05 -41.88 -0.90
CA ILE A 45 27.10 -43.30 -0.51
C ILE A 45 26.84 -44.26 -1.68
N LEU A 46 26.38 -43.76 -2.84
CA LEU A 46 26.01 -44.61 -3.98
C LEU A 46 27.22 -45.31 -4.59
N SER A 47 28.34 -44.61 -4.78
CA SER A 47 29.60 -45.22 -5.21
C SER A 47 30.79 -44.29 -5.01
N ARG A 48 32.02 -44.80 -5.25
CA ARG A 48 33.25 -43.98 -5.23
C ARG A 48 33.18 -42.76 -6.16
N ARG A 49 32.44 -42.86 -7.28
CA ARG A 49 32.26 -41.76 -8.23
C ARG A 49 31.37 -40.66 -7.66
N TRP A 50 30.34 -41.02 -6.91
CA TRP A 50 29.38 -40.07 -6.33
C TRP A 50 29.88 -39.35 -5.09
N ARG A 51 30.91 -39.89 -4.42
CA ARG A 51 31.43 -39.40 -3.15
C ARG A 51 31.63 -37.89 -3.08
N ASN A 52 32.18 -37.29 -4.14
CA ASN A 52 32.51 -35.86 -4.19
C ASN A 52 31.76 -35.11 -5.30
N LEU A 53 30.81 -35.73 -6.01
CA LEU A 53 30.11 -35.04 -7.11
C LEU A 53 29.33 -33.82 -6.60
N TRP A 54 28.77 -33.90 -5.40
CA TRP A 54 28.05 -32.79 -4.79
C TRP A 54 28.92 -31.54 -4.54
N THR A 55 30.24 -31.65 -4.44
CA THR A 55 31.12 -30.49 -4.19
C THR A 55 31.29 -29.58 -5.40
N ALA A 56 30.84 -30.02 -6.58
CA ALA A 56 30.91 -29.28 -7.84
C ALA A 56 29.56 -28.68 -8.26
N ILE A 57 28.54 -28.71 -7.38
CA ILE A 57 27.27 -28.02 -7.66
C ILE A 57 27.40 -26.51 -7.39
N PRO A 58 26.69 -25.64 -8.13
CA PRO A 58 26.90 -24.20 -8.02
C PRO A 58 26.33 -23.52 -6.77
N SER A 59 25.38 -24.16 -6.08
CA SER A 59 24.72 -23.60 -4.90
C SER A 59 24.62 -24.64 -3.80
N LEU A 60 25.12 -24.30 -2.61
CA LEU A 60 25.09 -25.14 -1.42
C LEU A 60 24.41 -24.42 -0.26
N TYR A 61 23.53 -25.12 0.46
CA TYR A 61 22.95 -24.71 1.73
C TYR A 61 23.25 -25.79 2.77
N LEU A 62 24.04 -25.46 3.79
CA LEU A 62 24.36 -26.38 4.88
C LEU A 62 23.75 -25.83 6.17
N ASP A 63 22.94 -26.65 6.81
CA ASP A 63 22.34 -26.36 8.11
C ASP A 63 22.77 -27.46 9.07
N THR A 64 23.63 -27.09 10.02
CA THR A 64 24.33 -28.04 10.87
C THR A 64 24.51 -27.48 12.26
N THR A 65 24.52 -28.36 13.26
CA THR A 65 24.87 -28.00 14.64
C THR A 65 26.25 -28.55 14.97
N GLY A 66 27.24 -27.66 15.07
CA GLY A 66 28.61 -27.99 15.48
C GLY A 66 29.67 -27.22 14.70
N ASP A 67 30.89 -27.16 15.24
CA ASP A 67 32.01 -26.49 14.59
C ASP A 67 32.37 -27.21 13.28
N ILE A 68 32.57 -26.44 12.20
CA ILE A 68 32.89 -26.99 10.88
C ILE A 68 34.22 -26.44 10.40
N GLU A 69 35.12 -27.36 10.04
CA GLU A 69 36.26 -27.06 9.18
C GLU A 69 35.86 -27.24 7.72
N MET A 70 35.96 -26.16 6.93
CA MET A 70 35.59 -26.18 5.53
C MET A 70 36.51 -27.11 4.73
N PRO A 71 35.97 -28.11 4.03
CA PRO A 71 36.80 -29.02 3.26
C PRO A 71 37.42 -28.29 2.05
N ASN A 72 38.71 -28.55 1.80
CA ASN A 72 39.48 -27.95 0.71
C ASN A 72 38.81 -28.06 -0.67
N CYS A 73 38.05 -29.13 -0.92
CA CYS A 73 37.34 -29.33 -2.18
C CYS A 73 36.22 -28.31 -2.44
N LEU A 74 35.63 -27.73 -1.38
CA LEU A 74 34.63 -26.67 -1.49
C LEU A 74 35.29 -25.31 -1.66
N VAL A 75 36.34 -25.05 -0.87
CA VAL A 75 37.06 -23.76 -0.87
C VAL A 75 37.74 -23.48 -2.21
N ILE A 76 38.27 -24.51 -2.87
CA ILE A 76 38.96 -24.39 -4.17
C ILE A 76 37.98 -24.63 -5.34
N SER A 77 36.68 -24.80 -5.08
CA SER A 77 35.71 -25.17 -6.11
C SER A 77 35.57 -24.07 -7.17
N PRO A 78 35.87 -24.35 -8.46
CA PRO A 78 35.75 -23.36 -9.53
C PRO A 78 34.31 -23.14 -9.99
N SER A 79 33.37 -23.94 -9.49
CA SER A 79 31.96 -23.93 -9.89
C SER A 79 31.02 -23.43 -8.80
N LEU A 80 31.49 -23.29 -7.55
CA LEU A 80 30.66 -22.88 -6.42
C LEU A 80 30.41 -21.37 -6.49
N GLU A 81 29.19 -20.98 -6.86
CA GLU A 81 28.77 -19.58 -7.01
C GLU A 81 28.01 -19.06 -5.78
N SER A 82 27.33 -19.93 -5.03
CA SER A 82 26.51 -19.58 -3.87
C SER A 82 26.73 -20.54 -2.71
N LEU A 83 27.10 -20.02 -1.54
CA LEU A 83 27.32 -20.78 -0.32
C LEU A 83 26.50 -20.16 0.80
N ARG A 84 25.63 -20.96 1.40
CA ARG A 84 24.79 -20.58 2.55
C ARG A 84 25.03 -21.54 3.70
N LEU A 85 25.28 -21.01 4.89
CA LEU A 85 25.65 -21.77 6.08
C LEU A 85 24.85 -21.30 7.27
N SER A 86 24.18 -22.23 7.95
CA SER A 86 23.51 -22.05 9.23
C SER A 86 24.20 -22.94 10.26
N LEU A 87 24.85 -22.34 11.26
CA LEU A 87 25.69 -23.06 12.22
C LEU A 87 25.22 -22.99 13.69
N GLY A 88 24.10 -22.34 14.01
CA GLY A 88 23.56 -22.30 15.39
C GLY A 88 24.55 -21.80 16.45
N HIS A 89 25.32 -20.77 16.13
CA HIS A 89 26.41 -20.14 16.90
C HIS A 89 27.64 -21.04 17.11
N HIS A 90 27.91 -21.94 16.17
CA HIS A 90 29.14 -22.72 16.15
C HIS A 90 30.22 -22.12 15.23
N GLY A 91 31.47 -22.48 15.51
CA GLY A 91 32.67 -21.94 14.88
C GLY A 91 32.86 -22.42 13.44
N LEU A 92 33.22 -21.50 12.55
CA LEU A 92 33.61 -21.80 11.17
C LEU A 92 35.13 -21.67 11.00
N ARG A 93 35.81 -22.77 10.63
CA ARG A 93 37.25 -22.76 10.32
C ARG A 93 37.50 -22.88 8.83
N LEU A 94 38.36 -22.01 8.30
CA LEU A 94 38.82 -22.08 6.92
C LEU A 94 40.17 -22.78 6.82
N PRO A 95 40.38 -23.63 5.80
CA PRO A 95 41.70 -24.16 5.50
C PRO A 95 42.63 -23.07 4.98
N ASN A 96 43.93 -23.24 5.22
CA ASN A 96 45.00 -22.24 5.02
C ASN A 96 45.38 -21.99 3.53
N ILE A 97 44.49 -22.28 2.57
CA ILE A 97 44.79 -22.32 1.13
C ILE A 97 43.77 -21.49 0.33
N MET A 98 44.26 -20.83 -0.73
CA MET A 98 43.53 -19.90 -1.63
C MET A 98 42.07 -20.26 -1.86
N GLY A 99 41.23 -19.24 -1.66
CA GLY A 99 39.81 -19.37 -1.44
C GLY A 99 38.90 -19.29 -2.65
N PHE A 100 37.60 -19.20 -2.34
CA PHE A 100 36.46 -19.39 -3.22
C PHE A 100 36.52 -18.55 -4.52
N PRO A 101 37.05 -19.11 -5.62
CA PRO A 101 37.44 -18.32 -6.78
C PRO A 101 36.24 -17.88 -7.64
N ALA A 102 35.12 -18.60 -7.53
CA ALA A 102 33.89 -18.38 -8.30
C ALA A 102 32.72 -17.88 -7.44
N LEU A 103 32.91 -17.71 -6.14
CA LEU A 103 31.81 -17.41 -5.22
C LEU A 103 31.32 -15.97 -5.39
N ARG A 104 30.01 -15.85 -5.55
CA ARG A 104 29.28 -14.59 -5.79
C ARG A 104 28.31 -14.28 -4.66
N VAL A 105 27.77 -15.31 -4.00
CA VAL A 105 26.82 -15.17 -2.89
C VAL A 105 27.36 -15.93 -1.67
N LEU A 106 27.50 -15.22 -0.55
CA LEU A 106 27.82 -15.79 0.76
C LEU A 106 26.74 -15.39 1.76
N ASP A 107 26.16 -16.39 2.42
CA ASP A 107 25.12 -16.22 3.44
C ASP A 107 25.54 -17.00 4.69
N LEU A 108 25.80 -16.30 5.78
CA LEU A 108 26.16 -16.88 7.07
C LEU A 108 25.07 -16.53 8.08
N THR A 109 24.46 -17.54 8.68
CA THR A 109 23.40 -17.42 9.68
C THR A 109 23.82 -18.11 10.98
N SER A 110 23.73 -17.40 12.11
CA SER A 110 24.11 -17.93 13.42
C SER A 110 25.49 -18.58 13.37
N VAL A 111 26.51 -17.87 12.90
CA VAL A 111 27.89 -18.36 12.83
C VAL A 111 28.75 -17.66 13.87
N ASP A 112 29.51 -18.44 14.63
CA ASP A 112 30.54 -17.90 15.52
C ASP A 112 31.84 -17.67 14.74
N LEU A 113 32.26 -16.40 14.67
CA LEU A 113 33.50 -15.97 14.01
C LEU A 113 34.63 -15.67 15.02
N LEU A 114 34.46 -16.02 16.30
CA LEU A 114 35.36 -15.71 17.44
C LEU A 114 36.68 -16.47 17.45
N GLU A 115 36.73 -17.69 16.92
CA GLU A 115 37.90 -18.57 17.11
C GLU A 115 39.17 -18.06 16.40
N ASP A 116 39.03 -17.34 15.30
CA ASP A 116 40.14 -16.78 14.53
C ASP A 116 39.84 -15.30 14.23
N GLY A 117 40.39 -14.37 15.00
CA GLY A 117 40.14 -12.91 14.86
C GLY A 117 40.52 -12.27 13.51
N ASN A 118 40.94 -13.07 12.53
CA ASN A 118 41.18 -12.68 11.14
C ASN A 118 40.32 -13.48 10.12
N LEU A 119 39.40 -14.34 10.56
CA LEU A 119 38.68 -15.26 9.67
C LEU A 119 37.79 -14.53 8.69
N VAL A 120 37.05 -13.51 9.13
CA VAL A 120 36.22 -12.67 8.25
C VAL A 120 37.07 -11.97 7.20
N LYS A 121 38.20 -11.39 7.60
CA LYS A 121 39.14 -10.74 6.68
C LYS A 121 39.73 -11.74 5.68
N ALA A 122 40.20 -12.89 6.16
CA ALA A 122 40.74 -13.95 5.32
C ALA A 122 39.69 -14.55 4.37
N PHE A 123 38.43 -14.69 4.81
CA PHE A 123 37.31 -15.17 4.00
C PHE A 123 36.97 -14.16 2.90
N LEU A 124 36.92 -12.88 3.22
CA LEU A 124 36.58 -11.82 2.27
C LEU A 124 37.71 -11.54 1.27
N GLU A 125 38.98 -11.57 1.71
CA GLU A 125 40.15 -11.54 0.81
C GLU A 125 40.20 -12.77 -0.12
N SER A 126 39.60 -13.88 0.33
CA SER A 126 39.51 -15.14 -0.40
C SER A 126 38.38 -15.20 -1.44
N CYS A 127 37.48 -14.20 -1.50
CA CYS A 127 36.31 -14.19 -2.40
C CYS A 127 36.33 -13.00 -3.38
N PRO A 128 37.18 -13.02 -4.43
CA PRO A 128 37.39 -11.86 -5.31
C PRO A 128 36.19 -11.50 -6.20
N LEU A 129 35.22 -12.41 -6.35
CA LEU A 129 34.03 -12.24 -7.18
C LEU A 129 32.73 -12.01 -6.38
N LEU A 130 32.83 -11.81 -5.07
CA LEU A 130 31.67 -11.68 -4.19
C LEU A 130 30.80 -10.47 -4.57
N GLU A 131 29.52 -10.72 -4.82
CA GLU A 131 28.51 -9.72 -5.19
C GLU A 131 27.46 -9.51 -4.09
N ASP A 132 27.15 -10.55 -3.32
CA ASP A 132 26.15 -10.57 -2.23
C ASP A 132 26.74 -11.21 -0.97
N LEU A 133 26.75 -10.46 0.14
CA LEU A 133 27.19 -10.91 1.46
C LEU A 133 26.07 -10.70 2.48
N THR A 134 25.70 -11.77 3.18
CA THR A 134 24.75 -11.74 4.29
C THR A 134 25.38 -12.34 5.54
N LEU A 135 25.34 -11.58 6.64
CA LEU A 135 25.69 -11.99 7.99
C LEU A 135 24.44 -11.79 8.86
N ASP A 136 23.79 -12.87 9.25
CA ASP A 136 22.58 -12.87 10.08
C ASP A 136 22.87 -13.57 11.40
N ASP A 137 22.58 -12.93 12.52
CA ASP A 137 22.70 -13.53 13.86
C ASP A 137 24.12 -14.06 14.19
N CYS A 138 25.15 -13.50 13.54
CA CYS A 138 26.54 -13.92 13.68
C CYS A 138 27.26 -13.21 14.84
N VAL A 139 28.20 -13.90 15.49
CA VAL A 139 29.00 -13.38 16.60
C VAL A 139 30.32 -12.78 16.06
N LEU A 140 30.57 -11.49 16.31
CA LEU A 140 31.66 -10.71 15.66
C LEU A 140 32.78 -10.23 16.62
N CYS A 141 32.81 -10.71 17.87
CA CYS A 141 33.58 -10.05 18.94
C CYS A 141 35.10 -10.07 18.69
N LYS A 142 35.77 -8.98 19.10
CA LYS A 142 37.20 -8.62 18.88
C LYS A 142 37.54 -7.98 17.53
N LEU A 143 36.58 -7.70 16.66
CA LEU A 143 36.85 -6.87 15.48
C LEU A 143 36.77 -5.38 15.84
N ASP A 144 37.93 -4.76 16.09
CA ASP A 144 38.01 -3.30 16.26
C ASP A 144 37.45 -2.55 15.02
N LEU A 145 37.55 -3.17 13.83
CA LEU A 145 37.04 -2.69 12.55
C LEU A 145 36.66 -3.87 11.62
N LEU A 146 35.43 -3.90 11.11
CA LEU A 146 35.02 -4.83 10.04
C LEU A 146 35.50 -4.30 8.67
N CYS A 147 36.63 -4.81 8.17
CA CYS A 147 37.16 -4.41 6.86
C CYS A 147 36.62 -5.30 5.74
N ILE A 148 35.68 -4.78 4.94
CA ILE A 148 35.12 -5.47 3.77
C ILE A 148 35.79 -4.90 2.50
N SER A 149 36.80 -5.60 1.98
CA SER A 149 37.56 -5.16 0.78
C SER A 149 37.11 -5.85 -0.53
N CYS A 150 35.81 -6.14 -0.69
CA CYS A 150 35.28 -6.80 -1.88
C CYS A 150 34.82 -5.76 -2.93
N LEU A 151 35.67 -5.47 -3.92
CA LEU A 151 35.40 -4.44 -4.94
C LEU A 151 34.19 -4.71 -5.85
N LYS A 152 33.71 -5.95 -5.93
CA LYS A 152 32.53 -6.35 -6.73
C LYS A 152 31.23 -6.43 -5.92
N LEU A 153 31.29 -6.15 -4.63
CA LEU A 153 30.14 -6.28 -3.74
C LEU A 153 29.07 -5.24 -4.11
N LYS A 154 27.85 -5.72 -4.37
CA LYS A 154 26.68 -4.91 -4.71
C LYS A 154 25.65 -4.90 -3.59
N LYS A 155 25.56 -6.00 -2.84
CA LYS A 155 24.62 -6.22 -1.74
C LYS A 155 25.36 -6.64 -0.48
N LEU A 156 25.09 -5.93 0.61
CA LEU A 156 25.60 -6.23 1.95
C LEU A 156 24.43 -6.25 2.94
N SER A 157 24.32 -7.30 3.73
CA SER A 157 23.33 -7.45 4.79
C SER A 157 24.01 -7.87 6.09
N ILE A 158 23.85 -7.09 7.17
CA ILE A 158 24.37 -7.39 8.51
C ILE A 158 23.23 -7.18 9.50
N VAL A 159 22.67 -8.26 10.04
CA VAL A 159 21.45 -8.24 10.86
C VAL A 159 21.67 -9.09 12.12
N ASN A 160 21.11 -8.66 13.26
CA ASN A 160 21.12 -9.41 14.53
C ASN A 160 22.51 -9.83 15.06
N THR A 161 23.59 -9.18 14.65
CA THR A 161 24.93 -9.52 15.12
C THR A 161 25.23 -8.88 16.48
N TYR A 162 25.75 -9.63 17.46
CA TYR A 162 26.01 -9.16 18.83
C TYR A 162 27.44 -9.44 19.33
N ASP A 163 27.81 -8.80 20.45
CA ASP A 163 29.07 -9.00 21.16
C ASP A 163 28.81 -9.84 22.43
N ASP A 164 29.44 -11.01 22.54
CA ASP A 164 29.37 -11.98 23.65
C ASP A 164 29.91 -11.45 24.99
N ASN A 165 30.39 -10.19 25.06
CA ASN A 165 30.71 -9.57 26.34
C ASN A 165 29.42 -9.12 27.08
N ASP A 166 28.92 -10.08 27.85
CA ASP A 166 27.85 -10.12 28.86
C ASP A 166 27.43 -8.81 29.59
N ASP A 167 26.11 -8.78 29.85
CA ASP A 167 25.40 -8.36 31.08
C ASP A 167 24.92 -6.91 31.32
N ASP A 168 24.94 -6.03 30.33
CA ASP A 168 24.09 -4.83 30.35
C ASP A 168 23.64 -4.58 28.91
N GLY A 169 22.39 -4.14 28.70
CA GLY A 169 21.81 -3.77 27.40
C GLY A 169 22.46 -2.54 26.75
N ASP A 170 23.78 -2.49 26.78
CA ASP A 170 24.67 -1.35 26.60
C ASP A 170 26.02 -1.74 25.99
N SER A 171 26.20 -2.97 25.49
CA SER A 171 27.51 -3.52 25.08
C SER A 171 28.20 -2.85 23.87
N LEU A 172 27.63 -1.79 23.30
CA LEU A 172 28.33 -0.88 22.39
C LEU A 172 28.83 0.41 23.09
N LYS A 173 28.76 0.51 24.43
CA LYS A 173 29.42 1.55 25.24
C LYS A 173 30.95 1.39 25.28
N LYS A 174 31.46 0.22 24.88
CA LYS A 174 32.89 -0.08 24.78
C LYS A 174 33.47 -0.07 23.36
N ALA A 175 32.72 0.42 22.38
CA ALA A 175 33.36 1.05 21.21
C ALA A 175 33.91 2.43 21.63
N GLU A 176 34.79 2.44 22.65
CA GLU A 176 35.71 3.55 22.84
C GLU A 176 36.68 3.48 21.66
N ILE A 177 36.36 4.22 20.60
CA ILE A 177 37.36 4.66 19.63
C ILE A 177 38.26 5.62 20.41
N GLU A 178 39.21 5.08 21.20
CA GLU A 178 40.24 5.89 21.86
C GLU A 178 41.05 6.58 20.75
N PRO A 179 41.08 7.92 20.69
CA PRO A 179 41.97 8.62 19.78
C PRO A 179 43.36 8.60 20.41
N LYS A 180 44.11 7.51 20.28
CA LYS A 180 45.53 7.49 20.64
C LYS A 180 46.42 7.41 19.42
N SER A 181 46.75 8.62 18.98
CA SER A 181 48.08 9.11 18.64
C SER A 181 48.86 8.45 17.49
N GLU A 182 49.16 9.34 16.55
CA GLU A 182 50.33 9.42 15.68
C GLU A 182 50.25 8.70 14.33
N GLY A 183 50.11 9.54 13.30
CA GLY A 183 50.51 9.19 11.95
C GLY A 183 49.37 8.65 11.09
N ASN A 184 48.50 9.55 10.66
CA ASN A 184 47.91 9.51 9.32
C ASN A 184 47.24 8.18 8.93
N ASN A 185 46.05 7.89 9.47
CA ASN A 185 45.13 6.91 8.86
C ASN A 185 43.68 7.25 9.22
N MET A 186 42.89 7.53 8.18
CA MET A 186 41.46 7.80 8.24
C MET A 186 40.71 6.58 8.77
N SER A 187 39.92 6.73 9.83
CA SER A 187 38.94 5.73 10.25
C SER A 187 37.74 5.75 9.29
N VAL A 188 37.90 5.12 8.13
CA VAL A 188 36.83 4.86 7.16
C VAL A 188 36.11 3.60 7.60
N LEU A 189 34.80 3.68 7.78
CA LEU A 189 34.02 2.60 8.38
C LEU A 189 33.87 1.37 7.47
N PHE A 190 33.90 1.62 6.16
CA PHE A 190 33.92 0.56 5.16
C PHE A 190 34.91 0.89 4.03
N PRO A 191 36.22 0.71 4.24
CA PRO A 191 37.19 0.88 3.17
C PRO A 191 36.95 -0.23 2.12
N GLY A 192 36.47 0.14 0.93
CA GLY A 192 36.41 -0.78 -0.23
C GLY A 192 35.03 -1.23 -0.70
N ILE A 193 33.92 -0.78 -0.10
CA ILE A 193 32.55 -1.12 -0.53
C ILE A 193 31.83 0.01 -1.29
N SER A 194 32.55 0.96 -1.87
CA SER A 194 31.96 2.11 -2.59
C SER A 194 31.02 1.70 -3.75
N GLY A 195 31.11 0.46 -4.22
CA GLY A 195 30.23 -0.14 -5.24
C GLY A 195 28.89 -0.68 -4.72
N VAL A 196 28.65 -0.71 -3.40
CA VAL A 196 27.42 -1.26 -2.82
C VAL A 196 26.22 -0.38 -3.19
N GLU A 197 25.21 -1.01 -3.77
CA GLU A 197 23.94 -0.36 -4.15
C GLU A 197 22.82 -0.67 -3.15
N TYR A 198 22.95 -1.77 -2.40
CA TYR A 198 22.00 -2.23 -1.39
C TYR A 198 22.70 -2.51 -0.06
N LEU A 199 22.26 -1.85 1.01
CA LEU A 199 22.73 -2.08 2.37
C LEU A 199 21.54 -2.43 3.28
N CYS A 200 21.62 -3.54 4.00
CA CYS A 200 20.73 -3.88 5.10
C CYS A 200 21.53 -3.95 6.39
N ILE A 201 21.17 -3.17 7.41
CA ILE A 201 21.99 -3.02 8.61
C ILE A 201 21.15 -2.62 9.83
N ASP A 202 21.55 -3.05 11.01
CA ASP A 202 20.99 -2.53 12.27
C ASP A 202 21.24 -1.01 12.39
N PRO A 203 20.22 -0.18 12.69
CA PRO A 203 20.38 1.26 12.73
C PRO A 203 21.16 1.75 13.93
N TYR A 204 21.20 1.04 15.06
CA TYR A 204 22.03 1.47 16.18
C TYR A 204 23.50 1.43 15.80
N PHE A 205 23.92 0.34 15.16
CA PHE A 205 25.25 0.21 14.56
C PHE A 205 25.45 1.29 13.48
N PHE A 206 24.57 1.36 12.48
CA PHE A 206 24.71 2.29 11.35
C PHE A 206 24.80 3.77 11.77
N ILE A 207 24.02 4.17 12.79
CA ILE A 207 24.04 5.54 13.30
C ILE A 207 25.32 5.82 14.07
N LYS A 208 25.76 4.92 14.97
CA LYS A 208 27.07 5.03 15.63
C LYS A 208 28.20 5.16 14.62
N CYS A 209 28.11 4.43 13.52
CA CYS A 209 29.05 4.51 12.43
C CYS A 209 29.07 5.89 11.76
N ILE A 210 27.90 6.48 11.50
CA ILE A 210 27.79 7.86 10.99
C ILE A 210 28.38 8.88 11.99
N TYR A 211 28.21 8.68 13.30
CA TYR A 211 28.77 9.55 14.34
C TYR A 211 30.30 9.46 14.42
N ALA A 212 30.87 8.27 14.21
CA ALA A 212 32.31 8.00 14.33
C ALA A 212 33.11 8.34 13.06
N ALA A 213 32.49 8.36 11.89
CA ALA A 213 33.17 8.52 10.60
C ALA A 213 33.25 9.98 10.13
N ILE A 214 34.40 10.36 9.56
CA ILE A 214 34.59 11.67 8.90
C ILE A 214 33.89 11.70 7.52
N ASP A 215 33.82 10.56 6.83
CA ASP A 215 33.08 10.38 5.57
C ASP A 215 32.44 8.96 5.54
N PRO A 216 31.12 8.83 5.73
CA PRO A 216 30.41 7.55 5.65
C PRO A 216 30.07 7.15 4.20
N GLY A 217 30.61 7.85 3.20
CA GLY A 217 30.21 7.80 1.80
C GLY A 217 30.15 6.40 1.18
N LEU A 218 28.92 5.94 0.96
CA LEU A 218 28.55 4.88 0.02
C LEU A 218 27.94 5.56 -1.22
N PRO A 219 28.77 6.07 -2.14
CA PRO A 219 28.32 6.98 -3.20
C PRO A 219 27.34 6.35 -4.20
N ASN A 220 27.31 5.02 -4.27
CA ASN A 220 26.44 4.26 -5.16
C ASN A 220 25.22 3.65 -4.44
N LEU A 221 25.03 3.92 -3.14
CA LEU A 221 23.94 3.35 -2.36
C LEU A 221 22.60 3.86 -2.89
N LYS A 222 21.76 2.93 -3.36
CA LYS A 222 20.40 3.19 -3.86
C LYS A 222 19.35 2.74 -2.87
N THR A 223 19.59 1.63 -2.17
CA THR A 223 18.64 1.05 -1.21
C THR A 223 19.29 0.87 0.15
N LEU A 224 18.68 1.43 1.18
CA LEU A 224 19.05 1.22 2.57
C LEU A 224 17.88 0.55 3.30
N VAL A 225 18.17 -0.51 4.04
CA VAL A 225 17.22 -1.23 4.89
C VAL A 225 17.76 -1.20 6.32
N LEU A 226 16.93 -0.79 7.26
CA LEU A 226 17.26 -0.69 8.68
C LEU A 226 16.31 -1.59 9.45
N SER A 227 16.83 -2.52 10.25
CA SER A 227 16.02 -3.44 11.08
C SER A 227 16.24 -3.15 12.55
N THR A 228 15.19 -2.91 13.34
CA THR A 228 15.35 -2.35 14.70
C THR A 228 14.14 -2.54 15.61
N THR A 229 14.30 -2.22 16.89
CA THR A 229 13.20 -1.99 17.83
C THR A 229 12.83 -0.50 17.85
N MET A 230 11.57 -0.15 18.13
CA MET A 230 11.06 1.25 18.04
C MET A 230 11.88 2.26 18.84
N ASP A 231 12.49 1.85 19.96
CA ASP A 231 13.21 2.76 20.86
C ASP A 231 14.54 3.29 20.30
N ALA A 232 15.09 2.67 19.25
CA ALA A 232 16.42 2.98 18.74
C ALA A 232 16.42 3.95 17.52
N PHE A 233 15.27 4.26 16.92
CA PHE A 233 15.20 5.05 15.68
C PHE A 233 14.46 6.38 15.86
N THR A 234 15.19 7.50 15.83
CA THR A 234 14.65 8.86 15.97
C THR A 234 14.60 9.63 14.64
N MET A 235 13.82 10.71 14.60
CA MET A 235 13.81 11.61 13.44
C MET A 235 15.15 12.30 13.16
N ASP A 236 15.94 12.55 14.20
CA ASP A 236 17.31 13.04 14.05
C ASP A 236 18.19 12.02 13.32
N ASN A 237 18.05 10.72 13.64
CA ASN A 237 18.74 9.63 12.95
C ASN A 237 18.36 9.62 11.46
N PHE A 238 17.07 9.75 11.15
CA PHE A 238 16.56 9.77 9.77
C PHE A 238 17.13 10.97 8.97
N ASN A 239 17.04 12.18 9.49
CA ASN A 239 17.55 13.39 8.83
C ASN A 239 19.04 13.33 8.53
N ARG A 240 19.83 12.71 9.42
CA ARG A 240 21.26 12.50 9.21
C ARG A 240 21.54 11.54 8.07
N ILE A 241 20.82 10.43 7.98
CA ILE A 241 20.96 9.48 6.87
C ILE A 241 20.76 10.19 5.53
N LEU A 242 19.70 11.00 5.43
CA LEU A 242 19.42 11.76 4.20
C LEU A 242 20.52 12.76 3.84
N LYS A 243 21.12 13.41 4.84
CA LYS A 243 22.23 14.34 4.65
C LYS A 243 23.47 13.66 4.04
N TYR A 244 23.76 12.44 4.47
CA TYR A 244 24.94 11.70 4.00
C TYR A 244 24.68 10.92 2.69
N TYR A 245 23.43 10.54 2.41
CA TYR A 245 23.06 9.76 1.23
C TYR A 245 21.97 10.45 0.38
N PRO A 246 22.25 11.62 -0.22
CA PRO A 246 21.26 12.40 -0.95
C PRO A 246 20.76 11.74 -2.25
N LYS A 247 21.44 10.69 -2.73
CA LYS A 247 21.06 9.91 -3.94
C LYS A 247 20.29 8.63 -3.61
N LEU A 248 19.91 8.42 -2.35
CA LEU A 248 19.20 7.22 -1.93
C LEU A 248 17.85 7.15 -2.64
N GLU A 249 17.59 6.04 -3.33
CA GLU A 249 16.34 5.84 -4.08
C GLU A 249 15.26 5.18 -3.21
N SER A 250 15.65 4.32 -2.27
CA SER A 250 14.77 3.55 -1.40
C SER A 250 15.31 3.48 0.02
N LEU A 251 14.46 3.77 1.00
CA LEU A 251 14.73 3.54 2.43
C LEU A 251 13.65 2.64 3.01
N LYS A 252 14.04 1.56 3.68
CA LYS A 252 13.12 0.63 4.35
C LYS A 252 13.46 0.56 5.83
N LEU A 253 12.44 0.68 6.68
CA LEU A 253 12.57 0.50 8.12
C LEU A 253 11.74 -0.72 8.52
N ILE A 254 12.37 -1.69 9.18
CA ILE A 254 11.77 -2.91 9.71
C ILE A 254 11.78 -2.79 11.22
N ILE A 255 10.61 -2.93 11.85
CA ILE A 255 10.39 -2.83 13.29
C ILE A 255 10.11 -4.23 13.84
N GLU A 256 11.01 -4.72 14.69
CA GLU A 256 11.07 -6.12 15.14
C GLU A 256 10.20 -6.44 16.37
N GLN A 257 9.70 -5.43 17.11
CA GLN A 257 8.86 -5.64 18.31
C GLN A 257 7.45 -5.03 18.20
N ASP A 258 6.46 -5.74 18.76
CA ASP A 258 5.11 -5.25 19.02
C ASP A 258 5.12 -4.17 20.10
N PHE A 259 4.44 -3.05 19.86
CA PHE A 259 4.13 -2.08 20.91
C PHE A 259 2.64 -2.09 21.25
N HIS A 260 2.33 -2.49 22.48
CA HIS A 260 1.17 -1.95 23.20
C HIS A 260 1.67 -0.76 24.02
N GLY A 261 1.31 0.47 23.62
CA GLY A 261 1.54 1.64 24.47
C GLY A 261 0.91 1.42 25.84
N SER A 262 1.60 1.84 26.91
CA SER A 262 1.12 1.75 28.30
C SER A 262 -0.24 2.44 28.55
N ASP A 263 -0.76 3.13 27.55
CA ASP A 263 -1.94 3.97 27.50
C ASP A 263 -2.85 3.69 26.29
N GLY A 264 -2.54 2.71 25.44
CA GLY A 264 -3.39 2.30 24.31
C GLY A 264 -3.54 3.34 23.19
N THR A 265 -2.71 4.38 23.16
CA THR A 265 -2.65 5.34 22.06
C THR A 265 -1.59 4.92 21.04
N GLU A 266 -1.99 4.73 19.78
CA GLU A 266 -1.08 4.69 18.63
C GLU A 266 -0.23 5.97 18.67
N TYR A 267 1.08 5.84 18.90
CA TYR A 267 2.00 6.95 18.68
C TYR A 267 1.92 7.34 17.20
N GLY A 268 1.50 8.57 16.94
CA GLY A 268 1.53 9.16 15.60
C GLY A 268 2.97 9.30 15.15
N TRP A 269 3.44 8.33 14.36
CA TRP A 269 4.74 8.40 13.72
C TRP A 269 4.71 9.44 12.61
N LEU A 270 5.55 10.47 12.77
CA LEU A 270 5.70 11.63 11.88
C LEU A 270 4.41 12.47 11.74
N ASP A 271 4.49 13.77 12.03
CA ASP A 271 3.39 14.64 11.61
C ASP A 271 3.38 14.79 10.07
N GLU A 272 2.25 15.28 9.53
CA GLU A 272 2.09 15.45 8.09
C GLU A 272 3.13 16.38 7.47
N ASP A 273 3.70 17.31 8.25
CA ASP A 273 4.63 18.32 7.77
C ASP A 273 6.07 17.80 7.76
N GLU A 274 6.48 17.02 8.77
CA GLU A 274 7.77 16.30 8.79
C GLU A 274 7.85 15.27 7.67
N THR A 275 6.75 14.55 7.39
CA THR A 275 6.67 13.62 6.27
C THR A 275 6.80 14.33 4.92
N ARG A 276 6.23 15.54 4.78
CA ARG A 276 6.33 16.36 3.56
C ARG A 276 7.76 16.84 3.30
N GLU A 277 8.49 17.21 4.35
CA GLU A 277 9.89 17.66 4.25
C GLU A 277 10.79 16.50 3.77
N ILE A 278 10.58 15.30 4.29
CA ILE A 278 11.31 14.07 3.92
C ILE A 278 11.09 13.69 2.46
N LEU A 279 9.84 13.76 1.96
CA LEU A 279 9.48 13.36 0.60
C LEU A 279 9.84 14.42 -0.46
N SER A 280 10.33 15.60 -0.04
CA SER A 280 10.88 16.61 -0.96
C SER A 280 12.29 16.24 -1.48
N ILE A 281 12.92 15.23 -0.86
CA ILE A 281 14.23 14.69 -1.20
C ILE A 281 14.06 13.66 -2.34
N ASP A 282 15.10 13.38 -3.11
CA ASP A 282 15.11 12.51 -4.31
C ASP A 282 14.71 11.02 -4.08
N LEU A 283 14.22 10.69 -2.88
CA LEU A 283 13.70 9.38 -2.48
C LEU A 283 12.47 9.00 -3.30
N LYS A 284 12.55 7.87 -4.01
CA LYS A 284 11.45 7.32 -4.81
C LYS A 284 10.52 6.44 -3.98
N ARG A 285 10.98 5.94 -2.83
CA ARG A 285 10.32 4.88 -2.06
C ARG A 285 10.72 4.92 -0.58
N VAL A 286 9.74 4.97 0.31
CA VAL A 286 9.93 4.71 1.75
C VAL A 286 8.94 3.63 2.19
N GLU A 287 9.42 2.57 2.84
CA GLU A 287 8.60 1.44 3.29
C GLU A 287 8.84 1.16 4.78
N PHE A 288 7.76 0.98 5.53
CA PHE A 288 7.80 0.62 6.95
C PHE A 288 7.16 -0.77 7.12
N PHE A 289 7.86 -1.68 7.80
CA PHE A 289 7.41 -3.05 8.04
C PHE A 289 7.38 -3.33 9.55
N GLU A 290 6.24 -3.75 10.09
CA GLU A 290 6.14 -4.31 11.44
C GLU A 290 6.26 -5.83 11.37
N PHE A 291 6.96 -6.45 12.33
CA PHE A 291 7.27 -7.89 12.30
C PHE A 291 6.08 -8.80 12.65
N ASN A 292 4.92 -8.25 13.02
CA ASN A 292 3.77 -9.05 13.48
C ASN A 292 2.65 -9.25 12.46
N GLY A 293 3.04 -9.69 11.26
CA GLY A 293 2.19 -10.56 10.45
C GLY A 293 1.08 -9.92 9.61
N GLU A 294 0.63 -8.68 9.81
CA GLU A 294 -0.31 -8.03 8.87
C GLU A 294 -0.18 -6.50 8.76
N LYS A 295 0.62 -6.04 7.79
CA LYS A 295 0.29 -5.13 6.66
C LYS A 295 1.54 -4.35 6.25
N PRO A 296 2.08 -4.57 5.04
CA PRO A 296 3.00 -3.62 4.43
C PRO A 296 2.28 -2.28 4.23
N LYS A 297 2.62 -1.25 4.98
CA LYS A 297 2.26 0.13 4.62
C LYS A 297 3.31 0.64 3.65
N VAL A 298 3.10 0.35 2.38
CA VAL A 298 3.85 0.99 1.28
C VAL A 298 3.47 2.47 1.26
N VAL A 299 4.39 3.36 1.67
CA VAL A 299 4.23 4.81 1.53
C VAL A 299 4.73 5.23 0.14
N ILE A 300 4.02 4.80 -0.91
CA ILE A 300 4.24 5.26 -2.30
C ILE A 300 2.93 5.29 -3.12
N LYS A 301 1.77 5.34 -2.44
CA LYS A 301 0.46 5.41 -3.10
C LYS A 301 -0.26 6.74 -2.87
N TRP A 302 0.33 7.61 -2.04
CA TRP A 302 -0.36 8.73 -1.44
C TRP A 302 -0.66 9.86 -2.41
N PHE A 303 0.22 10.23 -3.34
CA PHE A 303 -0.11 11.33 -4.24
C PHE A 303 -1.29 10.98 -5.16
N ASP A 304 -1.26 9.83 -5.81
CA ASP A 304 -2.36 9.41 -6.67
C ASP A 304 -3.63 9.13 -5.86
N ASP A 305 -3.54 8.50 -4.68
CA ASP A 305 -4.71 8.22 -3.84
C ASP A 305 -5.29 9.50 -3.22
N ILE A 306 -4.46 10.46 -2.77
CA ILE A 306 -4.88 11.79 -2.30
C ILE A 306 -5.46 12.59 -3.45
N LEU A 307 -4.85 12.55 -4.63
CA LEU A 307 -5.38 13.24 -5.80
C LEU A 307 -6.74 12.63 -6.21
N ASN A 308 -6.85 11.30 -6.25
CA ASN A 308 -8.14 10.63 -6.47
C ASN A 308 -9.16 11.00 -5.39
N MET A 309 -8.75 11.06 -4.12
CA MET A 309 -9.59 11.44 -2.98
C MET A 309 -9.99 12.91 -3.04
N TYR A 310 -9.09 13.80 -3.43
CA TYR A 310 -9.33 15.23 -3.62
C TYR A 310 -10.34 15.48 -4.73
N PHE A 311 -10.22 14.76 -5.85
CA PHE A 311 -11.19 14.85 -6.94
C PHE A 311 -12.55 14.23 -6.57
N ASN A 312 -12.55 13.15 -5.78
CA ASN A 312 -13.77 12.47 -5.34
C ASN A 312 -14.52 13.26 -4.25
N TRP A 313 -13.83 13.64 -3.16
CA TRP A 313 -14.38 14.42 -2.06
C TRP A 313 -14.66 15.87 -2.43
N GLY A 314 -13.85 16.45 -3.32
CA GLY A 314 -14.06 17.79 -3.85
C GLY A 314 -15.10 17.88 -4.97
N GLU A 315 -15.67 16.74 -5.39
CA GLU A 315 -16.63 16.64 -6.50
C GLU A 315 -16.16 17.37 -7.78
N LEU A 316 -14.86 17.31 -8.05
CA LEU A 316 -14.24 18.09 -9.11
C LEU A 316 -14.39 17.40 -10.48
N PRO A 317 -14.59 18.16 -11.58
CA PRO A 317 -14.52 17.61 -12.92
C PRO A 317 -13.16 16.95 -13.17
N PHE A 318 -13.11 15.77 -13.79
CA PHE A 318 -11.83 15.09 -14.07
C PHE A 318 -10.86 15.94 -14.91
N LYS A 319 -11.39 16.84 -15.75
CA LYS A 319 -10.59 17.78 -16.54
C LYS A 319 -9.82 18.80 -15.67
N PHE A 320 -10.21 18.98 -14.41
CA PHE A 320 -9.56 19.93 -13.50
C PHE A 320 -8.07 19.61 -13.29
N VAL A 321 -7.65 18.34 -13.41
CA VAL A 321 -6.24 17.93 -13.31
C VAL A 321 -5.36 18.54 -14.40
N GLU A 322 -5.98 18.96 -15.51
CA GLU A 322 -5.33 19.60 -16.67
C GLU A 322 -5.50 21.13 -16.63
N ASN A 323 -6.04 21.71 -15.55
CA ASN A 323 -6.14 23.16 -15.41
C ASN A 323 -4.75 23.78 -15.22
N GLU A 324 -4.40 24.76 -16.05
CA GLU A 324 -3.06 25.38 -16.04
C GLU A 324 -2.66 25.94 -14.68
N ALA A 325 -3.57 26.63 -13.97
CA ALA A 325 -3.27 27.17 -12.65
C ALA A 325 -3.09 26.06 -11.60
N PHE A 326 -3.84 24.95 -11.71
CA PHE A 326 -3.66 23.78 -10.84
C PHE A 326 -2.34 23.05 -11.11
N VAL A 327 -1.94 22.95 -12.39
CA VAL A 327 -0.65 22.38 -12.80
C VAL A 327 0.50 23.25 -12.29
N GLU A 328 0.42 24.57 -12.46
CA GLU A 328 1.43 25.51 -11.97
C GLU A 328 1.54 25.49 -10.45
N TYR A 329 0.40 25.48 -9.74
CA TYR A 329 0.35 25.31 -8.29
C TYR A 329 1.02 24.00 -7.84
N THR A 330 0.71 22.88 -8.51
CA THR A 330 1.30 21.58 -8.16
C THR A 330 2.80 21.56 -8.44
N ASN A 331 3.23 22.12 -9.56
CA ASN A 331 4.66 22.22 -9.92
C ASN A 331 5.43 23.12 -8.95
N ALA A 332 4.81 24.19 -8.45
CA ALA A 332 5.40 25.06 -7.44
C ALA A 332 5.58 24.35 -6.09
N LEU A 333 4.67 23.43 -5.74
CA LEU A 333 4.81 22.59 -4.55
C LEU A 333 5.87 21.49 -4.74
N ASN A 334 5.86 20.82 -5.90
CA ASN A 334 6.87 19.84 -6.26
C ASN A 334 6.97 19.67 -7.79
N ALA A 335 8.04 20.22 -8.36
CA ALA A 335 8.27 20.21 -9.81
C ALA A 335 8.54 18.81 -10.40
N LYS A 336 8.76 17.79 -9.57
CA LYS A 336 8.97 16.39 -10.00
C LYS A 336 7.67 15.60 -10.11
N VAL A 337 6.56 16.13 -9.60
CA VAL A 337 5.26 15.47 -9.68
C VAL A 337 4.72 15.54 -11.11
N VAL A 338 4.47 14.37 -11.69
CA VAL A 338 3.80 14.26 -12.99
C VAL A 338 2.32 14.03 -12.73
N LEU A 339 1.50 15.04 -13.01
CA LEU A 339 0.05 14.93 -12.86
C LEU A 339 -0.53 13.89 -13.85
N PRO A 340 -1.42 12.99 -13.39
CA PRO A 340 -2.09 12.03 -14.27
C PRO A 340 -3.09 12.73 -15.19
N SER A 341 -3.37 12.13 -16.36
CA SER A 341 -4.41 12.65 -17.25
C SER A 341 -5.82 12.48 -16.67
N ARG A 342 -6.78 13.28 -17.16
CA ARG A 342 -8.19 13.14 -16.78
C ARG A 342 -8.75 11.72 -16.98
N HIS A 343 -8.22 10.98 -17.96
CA HIS A 343 -8.63 9.61 -18.27
C HIS A 343 -8.10 8.62 -17.22
N THR A 344 -6.91 8.87 -16.69
CA THR A 344 -6.33 8.08 -15.61
C THR A 344 -7.10 8.29 -14.31
N ILE A 345 -7.39 9.54 -13.93
CA ILE A 345 -8.26 9.85 -12.77
C ILE A 345 -9.62 9.17 -12.91
N SER A 346 -10.28 9.32 -14.06
CA SER A 346 -11.58 8.69 -14.32
C SER A 346 -11.53 7.16 -14.18
N ARG A 347 -10.49 6.50 -14.69
CA ARG A 347 -10.29 5.05 -14.55
C ARG A 347 -10.09 4.64 -13.10
N ASN A 348 -9.29 5.39 -12.35
CA ASN A 348 -9.00 5.10 -10.95
C ASN A 348 -10.25 5.25 -10.07
N VAL A 349 -11.00 6.35 -10.22
CA VAL A 349 -12.28 6.56 -9.53
C VAL A 349 -13.29 5.46 -9.89
N SER A 350 -13.34 5.05 -11.16
CA SER A 350 -14.21 3.95 -11.59
C SER A 350 -13.82 2.61 -10.94
N LYS A 351 -12.52 2.33 -10.85
CA LYS A 351 -12.01 1.13 -10.17
C LYS A 351 -12.39 1.12 -8.70
N PHE A 352 -12.16 2.24 -8.00
CA PHE A 352 -12.57 2.42 -6.61
C PHE A 352 -14.07 2.20 -6.41
N TYR A 353 -14.90 2.77 -7.29
CA TYR A 353 -16.34 2.55 -7.29
C TYR A 353 -16.71 1.07 -7.45
N ILE A 354 -16.08 0.34 -8.38
CA ILE A 354 -16.35 -1.09 -8.60
C ILE A 354 -16.00 -1.92 -7.37
N GLU A 355 -14.86 -1.64 -6.73
CA GLU A 355 -14.42 -2.30 -5.50
C GLU A 355 -15.41 -2.06 -4.35
N GLU A 356 -15.77 -0.80 -4.09
CA GLU A 356 -16.74 -0.44 -3.04
C GLU A 356 -18.16 -0.95 -3.34
N ARG A 357 -18.57 -0.91 -4.62
CA ARG A 357 -19.84 -1.49 -5.08
C ARG A 357 -19.90 -2.99 -4.77
N THR A 358 -18.81 -3.71 -4.95
CA THR A 358 -18.75 -5.15 -4.69
C THR A 358 -18.97 -5.45 -3.21
N LYS A 359 -18.31 -4.70 -2.32
CA LYS A 359 -18.52 -4.79 -0.86
C LYS A 359 -19.96 -4.46 -0.48
N MET A 360 -20.50 -3.36 -1.02
CA MET A 360 -21.90 -2.98 -0.79
C MET A 360 -22.90 -4.02 -1.29
N LEU A 361 -22.65 -4.65 -2.45
CA LEU A 361 -23.51 -5.70 -2.98
C LEU A 361 -23.55 -6.91 -2.04
N GLN A 362 -22.40 -7.33 -1.51
CA GLN A 362 -22.34 -8.42 -0.52
C GLN A 362 -23.15 -8.07 0.74
N PHE A 363 -23.01 -6.84 1.25
CA PHE A 363 -23.74 -6.38 2.42
C PHE A 363 -25.25 -6.29 2.20
N LEU A 364 -25.70 -5.68 1.10
CA LEU A 364 -27.12 -5.51 0.77
C LEU A 364 -27.81 -6.81 0.36
N SER A 365 -27.05 -7.82 -0.08
CA SER A 365 -27.57 -9.15 -0.43
C SER A 365 -27.87 -10.03 0.78
N ASN A 366 -27.41 -9.63 1.98
CA ASN A 366 -27.66 -10.37 3.21
C ASN A 366 -29.16 -10.33 3.55
N PRO A 367 -29.85 -11.49 3.68
CA PRO A 367 -31.27 -11.54 4.02
C PRO A 367 -31.64 -10.87 5.35
N LYS A 368 -30.68 -10.74 6.27
CA LYS A 368 -30.89 -10.11 7.59
C LYS A 368 -30.84 -8.58 7.54
N THR A 369 -30.26 -8.00 6.48
CA THR A 369 -30.15 -6.55 6.34
C THR A 369 -31.51 -5.96 5.99
N ALA A 370 -32.11 -5.22 6.91
CA ALA A 370 -33.33 -4.46 6.65
C ALA A 370 -32.99 -3.20 5.84
N ILE A 371 -33.56 -3.09 4.63
CA ILE A 371 -33.24 -2.01 3.70
C ILE A 371 -34.48 -1.16 3.46
N HIS A 372 -34.34 0.16 3.59
CA HIS A 372 -35.35 1.14 3.25
C HIS A 372 -34.87 1.96 2.06
N LEU A 373 -35.73 2.21 1.09
CA LEU A 373 -35.38 2.97 -0.10
C LEU A 373 -36.06 4.34 -0.09
N THR A 374 -35.40 5.35 -0.62
CA THR A 374 -36.04 6.59 -1.06
C THR A 374 -35.76 6.77 -2.53
N THR A 375 -36.74 7.18 -3.31
CA THR A 375 -36.53 7.53 -4.71
C THR A 375 -37.13 8.88 -5.04
N ASP A 376 -36.44 9.59 -5.92
CA ASP A 376 -36.88 10.86 -6.47
C ASP A 376 -36.76 10.78 -8.00
N THR A 377 -37.76 11.34 -8.68
CA THR A 377 -37.82 11.38 -10.14
C THR A 377 -38.10 12.79 -10.59
N TRP A 378 -37.22 13.36 -11.40
CA TRP A 378 -37.39 14.70 -11.93
C TRP A 378 -36.98 14.77 -13.40
N THR A 379 -37.60 15.69 -14.12
CA THR A 379 -37.21 16.04 -15.48
C THR A 379 -36.30 17.26 -15.44
N SER A 380 -35.10 17.10 -15.98
CA SER A 380 -34.14 18.19 -16.18
C SER A 380 -34.69 19.18 -17.20
N SER A 381 -34.89 20.44 -16.81
CA SER A 381 -35.44 21.47 -17.70
C SER A 381 -34.47 21.88 -18.82
N CYS A 382 -33.16 21.74 -18.60
CA CYS A 382 -32.14 22.09 -19.59
C CYS A 382 -31.91 20.99 -20.63
N GLN A 383 -31.94 19.72 -20.22
CA GLN A 383 -31.69 18.57 -21.10
C GLN A 383 -32.98 17.92 -21.63
N ARG A 384 -34.12 18.20 -20.98
CA ARG A 384 -35.41 17.51 -21.21
C ARG A 384 -35.35 16.00 -20.99
N THR A 385 -34.37 15.56 -20.21
CA THR A 385 -34.16 14.17 -19.78
C THR A 385 -34.74 13.96 -18.39
N THR A 386 -35.33 12.80 -18.17
CA THR A 386 -35.82 12.40 -16.85
C THR A 386 -34.82 11.51 -16.15
N TYR A 387 -34.55 11.83 -14.89
CA TYR A 387 -33.67 11.06 -14.03
C TYR A 387 -34.46 10.44 -12.89
N MET A 388 -34.06 9.23 -12.52
CA MET A 388 -34.46 8.57 -11.28
C MET A 388 -33.23 8.31 -10.44
N VAL A 389 -33.30 8.73 -9.18
CA VAL A 389 -32.33 8.36 -8.16
C VAL A 389 -32.97 7.38 -7.18
N VAL A 390 -32.21 6.37 -6.78
CA VAL A 390 -32.57 5.43 -5.71
C VAL A 390 -31.49 5.50 -4.66
N THR A 391 -31.91 5.78 -3.43
CA THR A 391 -31.02 5.82 -2.26
C THR A 391 -31.45 4.72 -1.30
N ALA A 392 -30.50 3.88 -0.88
CA ALA A 392 -30.68 2.90 0.15
C ALA A 392 -30.31 3.46 1.52
N HIS A 393 -31.11 3.10 2.52
CA HIS A 393 -30.96 3.45 3.92
C HIS A 393 -31.01 2.15 4.73
N PHE A 394 -30.02 1.95 5.60
CA PHE A 394 -29.91 0.75 6.42
C PHE A 394 -29.09 1.05 7.67
N ILE A 395 -29.20 0.18 8.67
CA ILE A 395 -28.39 0.21 9.89
C ILE A 395 -27.45 -1.00 9.83
N ASP A 396 -26.17 -0.79 10.12
CA ASP A 396 -25.18 -1.87 10.15
C ASP A 396 -25.11 -2.58 11.51
N GLU A 397 -24.22 -3.55 11.62
CA GLU A 397 -24.01 -4.35 12.84
C GLU A 397 -23.50 -3.51 14.03
N ASN A 398 -22.90 -2.35 13.75
CA ASN A 398 -22.41 -1.38 14.74
C ASN A 398 -23.48 -0.33 15.10
N TRP A 399 -24.73 -0.54 14.70
CA TRP A 399 -25.83 0.41 14.92
C TRP A 399 -25.63 1.78 14.25
N MET A 400 -24.80 1.85 13.21
CA MET A 400 -24.62 3.08 12.44
C MET A 400 -25.61 3.17 11.30
N MET A 401 -26.28 4.32 11.18
CA MET A 401 -27.18 4.61 10.07
C MET A 401 -26.37 4.98 8.83
N HIS A 402 -26.62 4.27 7.73
CA HIS A 402 -26.02 4.52 6.43
C HIS A 402 -27.06 5.00 5.43
N LYS A 403 -26.64 5.95 4.60
CA LYS A 403 -27.36 6.44 3.42
C LYS A 403 -26.45 6.35 2.20
N ARG A 404 -26.88 5.65 1.15
CA ARG A 404 -26.07 5.44 -0.07
C ARG A 404 -26.92 5.58 -1.33
N ILE A 405 -26.47 6.38 -2.29
CA ILE A 405 -27.06 6.42 -3.63
C ILE A 405 -26.62 5.15 -4.36
N ILE A 406 -27.58 4.29 -4.68
CA ILE A 406 -27.33 2.96 -5.27
C ILE A 406 -27.74 2.89 -6.74
N ASN A 407 -28.48 3.89 -7.21
CA ASN A 407 -28.83 4.02 -8.62
C ASN A 407 -29.07 5.48 -8.94
N PHE A 408 -28.51 5.95 -10.05
CA PHE A 408 -28.78 7.25 -10.63
C PHE A 408 -28.75 7.06 -12.15
N ARG A 409 -29.91 7.14 -12.80
CA ARG A 409 -30.00 6.88 -14.25
C ARG A 409 -31.07 7.70 -14.93
N GLU A 410 -30.87 7.89 -16.22
CA GLU A 410 -31.90 8.35 -17.14
C GLU A 410 -32.99 7.29 -17.30
N ILE A 411 -34.25 7.72 -17.39
CA ILE A 411 -35.40 6.87 -17.65
C ILE A 411 -36.27 7.48 -18.76
N ASP A 412 -36.80 6.60 -19.63
CA ASP A 412 -37.54 7.03 -20.82
C ASP A 412 -39.03 7.31 -20.55
N SER A 413 -39.56 6.89 -19.40
CA SER A 413 -41.00 6.91 -19.11
C SER A 413 -41.31 7.26 -17.66
N HIS A 414 -42.35 8.09 -17.47
CA HIS A 414 -42.93 8.42 -16.16
C HIS A 414 -44.16 7.59 -15.82
N LYS A 415 -44.47 6.56 -16.60
CA LYS A 415 -45.60 5.68 -16.28
C LYS A 415 -45.26 4.88 -15.03
N GLY A 416 -46.22 4.75 -14.12
CA GLY A 416 -46.01 4.08 -12.83
C GLY A 416 -45.43 2.67 -12.95
N GLU A 417 -45.91 1.85 -13.88
CA GLU A 417 -45.38 0.49 -14.07
C GLU A 417 -43.94 0.48 -14.59
N ASP A 418 -43.57 1.43 -15.45
CA ASP A 418 -42.20 1.54 -15.95
C ASP A 418 -41.27 1.93 -14.80
N MET A 419 -41.64 2.94 -14.01
CA MET A 419 -40.90 3.30 -12.79
C MET A 419 -40.81 2.13 -11.79
N GLY A 420 -41.88 1.33 -11.65
CA GLY A 420 -41.88 0.12 -10.85
C GLY A 420 -40.90 -0.94 -11.37
N ARG A 421 -40.79 -1.12 -12.69
CA ARG A 421 -39.81 -2.02 -13.32
C ARG A 421 -38.39 -1.53 -13.07
N GLU A 422 -38.16 -0.24 -13.23
CA GLU A 422 -36.88 0.38 -12.95
C GLU A 422 -36.44 0.09 -11.49
N LEU A 423 -37.33 0.33 -10.52
CA LEU A 423 -37.06 0.00 -9.11
C LEU A 423 -36.83 -1.50 -8.89
N LEU A 424 -37.61 -2.37 -9.54
CA LEU A 424 -37.46 -3.82 -9.43
C LEU A 424 -36.07 -4.29 -9.92
N ASP A 425 -35.61 -3.75 -11.05
CA ASP A 425 -34.30 -4.08 -11.61
C ASP A 425 -33.17 -3.57 -10.71
N CYS A 426 -33.35 -2.41 -10.08
CA CYS A 426 -32.42 -1.92 -9.05
C CYS A 426 -32.37 -2.87 -7.85
N ILE A 427 -33.52 -3.26 -7.29
CA ILE A 427 -33.62 -4.19 -6.15
C ILE A 427 -32.91 -5.50 -6.46
N ARG A 428 -33.17 -6.08 -7.64
CA ARG A 428 -32.56 -7.33 -8.09
C ARG A 428 -31.07 -7.19 -8.38
N GLY A 429 -30.65 -6.10 -9.03
CA GLY A 429 -29.26 -5.85 -9.40
C GLY A 429 -28.30 -5.70 -8.21
N TRP A 430 -28.84 -5.33 -7.05
CA TRP A 430 -28.11 -5.27 -5.77
C TRP A 430 -28.33 -6.49 -4.88
N GLY A 431 -29.09 -7.50 -5.34
CA GLY A 431 -29.37 -8.73 -4.60
C GLY A 431 -30.22 -8.55 -3.34
N MET A 432 -30.92 -7.42 -3.22
CA MET A 432 -31.66 -7.07 -2.00
C MET A 432 -32.82 -8.04 -1.78
N LYS A 433 -32.83 -8.71 -0.62
CA LYS A 433 -33.85 -9.69 -0.26
C LYS A 433 -34.88 -9.18 0.75
N ASN A 434 -34.51 -8.17 1.54
CA ASN A 434 -35.32 -7.68 2.65
C ASN A 434 -35.53 -6.15 2.56
N VAL A 435 -36.24 -5.73 1.52
CA VAL A 435 -36.66 -4.34 1.35
C VAL A 435 -37.93 -4.11 2.16
N MET A 436 -37.84 -3.25 3.17
CA MET A 436 -38.90 -3.01 4.15
C MET A 436 -39.90 -1.96 3.65
N THR A 437 -39.40 -0.79 3.24
CA THR A 437 -40.23 0.32 2.76
C THR A 437 -39.55 1.09 1.64
N ILE A 438 -40.35 1.76 0.82
CA ILE A 438 -39.93 2.71 -0.21
C ILE A 438 -40.66 4.03 0.02
N THR A 439 -39.88 5.10 0.18
CA THR A 439 -40.39 6.46 0.33
C THR A 439 -40.35 7.18 -1.01
N LEU A 440 -41.50 7.69 -1.46
CA LEU A 440 -41.63 8.47 -2.69
C LEU A 440 -42.43 9.76 -2.44
N ASP A 441 -42.37 10.70 -3.39
CA ASP A 441 -43.27 11.85 -3.37
C ASP A 441 -44.75 11.45 -3.58
N ASN A 442 -45.66 12.41 -3.41
CA ASN A 442 -47.10 12.12 -3.38
C ASN A 442 -47.74 12.11 -4.79
N ALA A 443 -46.97 11.82 -5.83
CA ALA A 443 -47.48 11.70 -7.18
C ALA A 443 -48.32 10.43 -7.37
N ALA A 444 -49.49 10.53 -7.99
CA ALA A 444 -50.38 9.40 -8.23
C ALA A 444 -49.76 8.29 -9.10
N THR A 445 -48.75 8.62 -9.91
CA THR A 445 -47.96 7.66 -10.69
C THR A 445 -47.19 6.69 -9.82
N ASN A 446 -46.77 7.09 -8.62
CA ASN A 446 -46.03 6.26 -7.68
C ASN A 446 -46.89 5.14 -7.10
N ASP A 447 -48.20 5.34 -7.00
CA ASP A 447 -49.13 4.34 -6.45
C ASP A 447 -49.16 3.12 -7.35
N LYS A 448 -49.25 3.36 -8.67
CA LYS A 448 -49.15 2.30 -9.69
C LYS A 448 -47.78 1.60 -9.66
N ALA A 449 -46.70 2.33 -9.38
CA ALA A 449 -45.36 1.75 -9.25
C ALA A 449 -45.27 0.82 -8.03
N MET A 450 -45.82 1.23 -6.89
CA MET A 450 -45.83 0.43 -5.67
C MET A 450 -46.74 -0.79 -5.80
N ASP A 451 -47.93 -0.65 -6.38
CA ASP A 451 -48.83 -1.76 -6.66
C ASP A 451 -48.17 -2.82 -7.55
N PHE A 452 -47.37 -2.38 -8.54
CA PHE A 452 -46.59 -3.27 -9.38
C PHE A 452 -45.52 -4.02 -8.57
N LEU A 453 -44.76 -3.32 -7.72
CA LEU A 453 -43.68 -3.92 -6.92
C LEU A 453 -44.20 -4.92 -5.89
N VAL A 454 -45.28 -4.59 -5.17
CA VAL A 454 -45.90 -5.47 -4.17
C VAL A 454 -46.32 -6.81 -4.78
N LYS A 455 -46.76 -6.81 -6.05
CA LYS A 455 -47.10 -8.04 -6.79
C LYS A 455 -45.89 -8.84 -7.26
N LYS A 456 -44.70 -8.24 -7.36
CA LYS A 456 -43.50 -8.85 -7.95
C LYS A 456 -42.44 -9.25 -6.92
N LEU A 457 -42.44 -8.64 -5.74
CA LEU A 457 -41.49 -8.93 -4.67
C LEU A 457 -42.07 -9.97 -3.70
N PRO A 458 -41.33 -11.06 -3.41
CA PRO A 458 -41.76 -12.03 -2.42
C PRO A 458 -41.48 -11.53 -0.99
N ASN A 459 -42.17 -12.10 0.00
CA ASN A 459 -41.86 -11.97 1.43
C ASN A 459 -41.84 -10.54 1.99
N LEU A 460 -42.70 -9.65 1.49
CA LEU A 460 -42.85 -8.31 2.06
C LEU A 460 -43.44 -8.35 3.46
N TYR A 461 -42.93 -7.51 4.35
CA TYR A 461 -43.44 -7.33 5.71
C TYR A 461 -44.93 -6.97 5.69
N GLU A 462 -45.74 -7.68 6.49
CA GLU A 462 -47.21 -7.59 6.49
C GLU A 462 -47.85 -7.61 5.09
N GLY A 463 -47.31 -8.41 4.17
CA GLY A 463 -47.84 -8.51 2.80
C GLY A 463 -47.70 -7.22 1.99
N GLY A 464 -46.82 -6.31 2.39
CA GLY A 464 -46.58 -5.03 1.71
C GLY A 464 -47.50 -3.89 2.16
N LYS A 465 -48.32 -4.08 3.20
CA LYS A 465 -49.23 -3.04 3.73
C LYS A 465 -48.54 -1.73 4.07
N HIS A 466 -47.29 -1.80 4.54
CA HIS A 466 -46.47 -0.65 4.92
C HIS A 466 -45.34 -0.35 3.92
N PHE A 467 -45.37 -0.96 2.74
CA PHE A 467 -44.27 -0.90 1.77
C PHE A 467 -44.09 0.51 1.20
N GLN A 468 -45.18 1.27 1.04
CA GLN A 468 -45.12 2.66 0.57
C GLN A 468 -45.13 3.64 1.74
N VAL A 469 -44.16 4.54 1.75
CA VAL A 469 -44.12 5.70 2.65
C VAL A 469 -44.22 6.98 1.81
N ARG A 470 -45.10 7.90 2.19
CA ARG A 470 -45.21 9.19 1.52
C ARG A 470 -44.16 10.15 2.06
N CYS A 471 -43.53 10.91 1.17
CA CYS A 471 -42.54 11.91 1.54
C CYS A 471 -43.15 13.01 2.42
N MET A 472 -42.73 13.09 3.68
CA MET A 472 -43.21 14.10 4.63
C MET A 472 -42.94 15.53 4.16
N ALA A 473 -41.76 15.79 3.57
CA ALA A 473 -41.42 17.11 3.05
C ALA A 473 -42.38 17.54 1.92
N HIS A 474 -42.83 16.59 1.09
CA HIS A 474 -43.82 16.85 0.06
C HIS A 474 -45.22 17.07 0.66
N ILE A 475 -45.62 16.29 1.67
CA ILE A 475 -46.89 16.50 2.40
C ILE A 475 -46.93 17.90 3.02
N LEU A 476 -45.86 18.31 3.71
CA LEU A 476 -45.74 19.66 4.27
C LEU A 476 -45.85 20.72 3.18
N ASN A 477 -45.21 20.53 2.02
CA ASN A 477 -45.36 21.42 0.88
C ASN A 477 -46.80 21.51 0.37
N LEU A 478 -47.54 20.39 0.33
CA LEU A 478 -48.95 20.40 -0.04
C LEU A 478 -49.82 21.16 0.98
N ILE A 479 -49.57 20.97 2.28
CA ILE A 479 -50.27 21.68 3.36
C ILE A 479 -50.03 23.19 3.25
N VAL A 480 -48.77 23.61 3.13
CA VAL A 480 -48.40 25.02 2.99
C VAL A 480 -49.04 25.62 1.74
N LYS A 481 -48.96 24.94 0.59
CA LYS A 481 -49.59 25.40 -0.64
C LYS A 481 -51.10 25.52 -0.53
N ASP A 482 -51.76 24.57 0.14
CA ASP A 482 -53.20 24.65 0.35
C ASP A 482 -53.58 25.83 1.24
N GLY A 483 -52.83 26.05 2.33
CA GLY A 483 -52.98 27.24 3.18
C GLY A 483 -52.79 28.56 2.44
N LEU A 484 -51.79 28.64 1.55
CA LEU A 484 -51.52 29.85 0.76
C LEU A 484 -52.64 30.19 -0.23
N LYS A 485 -53.49 29.24 -0.65
CA LYS A 485 -54.66 29.53 -1.50
C LYS A 485 -55.64 30.50 -0.83
N TYR A 486 -55.70 30.53 0.50
CA TYR A 486 -56.61 31.42 1.23
C TYR A 486 -56.09 32.86 1.35
N GLN A 487 -54.80 33.10 1.10
CA GLN A 487 -54.18 34.45 1.05
C GLN A 487 -53.67 34.81 -0.35
N ASN A 488 -54.36 34.32 -1.39
CA ASN A 488 -53.86 34.31 -2.76
C ASN A 488 -53.43 35.68 -3.30
N TYR A 489 -54.11 36.77 -2.93
CA TYR A 489 -53.81 38.12 -3.46
C TYR A 489 -52.39 38.59 -3.10
N HIS A 490 -52.02 38.55 -1.81
CA HIS A 490 -50.71 39.04 -1.36
C HIS A 490 -49.57 38.14 -1.87
N VAL A 491 -49.79 36.83 -1.87
CA VAL A 491 -48.86 35.83 -2.41
C VAL A 491 -48.60 36.08 -3.90
N GLU A 492 -49.65 36.26 -4.71
CA GLU A 492 -49.53 36.57 -6.13
C GLU A 492 -48.79 37.89 -6.41
N CYS A 493 -49.07 38.94 -5.62
CA CYS A 493 -48.40 40.22 -5.76
C CYS A 493 -46.89 40.08 -5.54
N ILE A 494 -46.50 39.37 -4.49
CA ILE A 494 -45.09 39.09 -4.18
C ILE A 494 -44.45 38.25 -5.28
N GLN A 495 -45.09 37.16 -5.71
CA GLN A 495 -44.57 36.32 -6.79
C GLN A 495 -44.37 37.10 -8.09
N LYS A 496 -45.31 37.99 -8.45
CA LYS A 496 -45.21 38.88 -9.62
C LYS A 496 -44.04 39.86 -9.46
N ALA A 497 -43.86 40.45 -8.28
CA ALA A 497 -42.74 41.35 -7.99
C ALA A 497 -41.39 40.65 -8.05
N VAL A 498 -41.25 39.48 -7.42
CA VAL A 498 -40.03 38.68 -7.45
C VAL A 498 -39.70 38.23 -8.87
N ARG A 499 -40.70 37.76 -9.63
CA ARG A 499 -40.53 37.43 -11.05
C ARG A 499 -40.04 38.64 -11.82
N TYR A 500 -40.64 39.82 -11.62
CA TYR A 500 -40.22 41.05 -12.28
C TYR A 500 -38.77 41.43 -11.97
N ILE A 501 -38.34 41.33 -10.70
CA ILE A 501 -36.98 41.65 -10.26
C ILE A 501 -35.97 40.68 -10.88
N ARG A 502 -36.29 39.39 -10.93
CA ARG A 502 -35.41 38.33 -11.44
C ARG A 502 -35.33 38.26 -12.97
N LEU A 503 -36.16 39.00 -13.70
CA LEU A 503 -36.17 38.99 -15.17
C LEU A 503 -34.87 39.52 -15.82
N SER A 504 -34.07 40.35 -15.14
CA SER A 504 -32.78 40.78 -15.69
C SER A 504 -31.73 41.11 -14.62
N PRO A 505 -30.42 40.98 -14.94
CA PRO A 505 -29.35 41.38 -14.03
C PRO A 505 -29.43 42.85 -13.60
N GLN A 506 -29.86 43.76 -14.49
CA GLN A 506 -29.98 45.18 -14.14
C GLN A 506 -31.05 45.41 -13.06
N ARG A 507 -32.17 44.69 -13.13
CA ARG A 507 -33.26 44.78 -12.13
C ARG A 507 -32.84 44.22 -10.78
N ILE A 508 -32.13 43.10 -10.77
CA ILE A 508 -31.50 42.53 -9.56
C ILE A 508 -30.56 43.55 -8.91
N ASN A 509 -29.69 44.20 -9.69
CA ASN A 509 -28.74 45.18 -9.17
C ASN A 509 -29.44 46.43 -8.63
N LYS A 510 -30.48 46.92 -9.33
CA LYS A 510 -31.29 48.05 -8.85
C LYS A 510 -32.00 47.72 -7.54
N PHE A 511 -32.52 46.50 -7.40
CA PHE A 511 -33.14 46.03 -6.17
C PHE A 511 -32.13 45.88 -5.03
N LYS A 512 -30.95 45.29 -5.28
CA LYS A 512 -29.85 45.22 -4.29
C LYS A 512 -29.42 46.60 -3.79
N LYS A 513 -29.35 47.59 -4.68
CA LYS A 513 -29.07 48.99 -4.30
C LYS A 513 -30.17 49.55 -3.39
N ALA A 514 -31.44 49.39 -3.78
CA ALA A 514 -32.57 49.82 -2.96
C ALA A 514 -32.60 49.15 -1.57
N MET A 515 -32.25 47.85 -1.48
CA MET A 515 -32.09 47.17 -0.20
C MET A 515 -31.01 47.82 0.66
N LYS A 516 -29.84 48.13 0.07
CA LYS A 516 -28.75 48.80 0.78
C LYS A 516 -29.16 50.20 1.27
N ASP A 517 -29.84 50.97 0.43
CA ASP A 517 -30.33 52.32 0.77
C ASP A 517 -31.37 52.29 1.90
N CYS A 518 -32.14 51.20 2.02
CA CYS A 518 -33.08 50.96 3.12
C CYS A 518 -32.44 50.35 4.38
N GLY A 519 -31.11 50.15 4.42
CA GLY A 519 -30.42 49.54 5.56
C GLY A 519 -30.59 48.03 5.70
N LEU A 520 -31.02 47.35 4.63
CA LEU A 520 -31.27 45.90 4.65
C LEU A 520 -30.01 45.10 4.39
N GLN A 521 -29.51 44.45 5.43
CA GLN A 521 -28.39 43.50 5.33
C GLN A 521 -28.89 42.08 5.55
N THR A 522 -29.31 41.42 4.46
CA THR A 522 -29.65 39.99 4.47
C THR A 522 -28.63 39.20 3.65
N LYS A 523 -28.16 38.08 4.21
CA LYS A 523 -27.36 37.07 3.47
C LYS A 523 -28.21 36.26 2.48
N LYS A 524 -29.54 36.23 2.65
CA LYS A 524 -30.49 35.53 1.78
C LYS A 524 -31.12 36.50 0.79
N PHE A 525 -31.13 36.15 -0.49
CA PHE A 525 -31.71 36.95 -1.58
C PHE A 525 -32.95 36.26 -2.16
N LEU A 526 -33.81 37.01 -2.85
CA LEU A 526 -35.04 36.50 -3.45
C LEU A 526 -34.77 35.23 -4.26
N CYS A 527 -35.39 34.11 -3.89
CA CYS A 527 -35.15 32.81 -4.53
C CYS A 527 -36.10 32.53 -5.69
N GLY A 528 -37.26 33.22 -5.71
CA GLY A 528 -38.32 32.95 -6.67
C GLY A 528 -39.13 31.71 -6.30
N ASP A 529 -40.36 31.66 -6.82
CA ASP A 529 -41.27 30.56 -6.53
C ASP A 529 -40.71 29.24 -7.08
N THR A 530 -40.46 28.30 -6.18
CA THR A 530 -39.99 26.96 -6.52
C THR A 530 -41.10 25.99 -6.14
N PRO A 531 -41.93 25.52 -7.09
CA PRO A 531 -43.11 24.72 -6.78
C PRO A 531 -42.82 23.45 -5.96
N THR A 532 -41.59 22.93 -6.00
CA THR A 532 -41.19 21.73 -5.27
C THR A 532 -40.68 22.01 -3.84
N ARG A 533 -40.56 23.28 -3.40
CA ARG A 533 -40.07 23.66 -2.08
C ARG A 533 -41.06 24.54 -1.34
N TRP A 534 -41.40 24.16 -0.11
CA TRP A 534 -42.38 24.86 0.71
C TRP A 534 -41.90 26.21 1.27
N ASN A 535 -40.58 26.38 1.40
CA ASN A 535 -39.97 27.55 2.03
C ASN A 535 -39.60 28.67 1.05
N SER A 536 -39.76 28.50 -0.27
CA SER A 536 -39.40 29.55 -1.24
C SER A 536 -40.25 30.80 -1.07
N THR A 537 -41.55 30.60 -0.83
CA THR A 537 -42.49 31.69 -0.60
C THR A 537 -42.20 32.40 0.73
N GLU A 538 -41.94 31.65 1.81
CA GLU A 538 -41.55 32.22 3.11
C GLU A 538 -40.26 33.06 3.03
N LEU A 539 -39.26 32.59 2.28
CA LEU A 539 -37.99 33.32 2.09
C LEU A 539 -38.20 34.62 1.31
N ASP A 540 -39.02 34.59 0.26
CA ASP A 540 -39.38 35.79 -0.50
C ASP A 540 -40.22 36.75 0.36
N PHE A 541 -41.15 36.23 1.18
CA PHE A 541 -41.87 37.01 2.19
C PHE A 541 -40.89 37.69 3.14
N ARG A 542 -39.98 36.98 3.81
CA ARG A 542 -39.04 37.59 4.77
C ARG A 542 -38.14 38.67 4.16
N VAL A 543 -37.80 38.57 2.87
CA VAL A 543 -37.00 39.59 2.16
C VAL A 543 -37.85 40.83 1.82
N ILE A 544 -39.15 40.65 1.59
CA ILE A 544 -40.10 41.73 1.21
C ILE A 544 -40.78 42.34 2.44
N GLU A 545 -41.01 41.56 3.49
CA GLU A 545 -41.69 41.90 4.74
C GLU A 545 -40.89 42.90 5.59
N VAL A 546 -39.69 43.30 5.15
CA VAL A 546 -38.96 44.40 5.80
C VAL A 546 -39.49 45.79 5.44
N ARG A 547 -40.79 45.90 5.14
CA ARG A 547 -41.67 47.07 5.31
C ARG A 547 -43.00 46.83 4.58
N ILE A 548 -43.93 46.18 5.26
CA ILE A 548 -45.26 46.77 5.49
C ILE A 548 -45.26 47.16 6.97
#